data_AF-A0A9W7AEC3-F1
#
_entry.id   AF-A0A9W7AEC3-F1
#
_cell.length_a   1.000
_cell.length_b   1.000
_cell.length_c   1.000
_cell.angle_alpha   90.00
_cell.angle_beta   90.00
_cell.angle_gamma   90.00
#
_symmetry.space_group_name_H-M   'P 1'
#
loop_
_entity.id
_entity.type
_entity.pdbx_description
1 polymer ?
#
loop_
_entity_poly.entity_id
_entity_poly.type
_entity_poly.pdbx_seq_one_letter_code
_entity_poly.pdbx_strand_id
1 'polypeptide(L)'
;MDIIIDKIYMRSLVGSVSSYDVALLRDRLDPDSRFSMLLSDDGDRAKGKKVARLLAEIREDGSVVIRGMEVKREHRGEGLAKLITAVFCKFCLLTFGAYPSSLPTNKPGIAAVLTSLSFPPSRPSFPVYVSFNAVTGRTLMCHENRLVDLRPQYPKSVRRAQGIELVPDRPKGGRKVHVLTGYSSPPPPSSEDGKAVSGEVDEC
;
A
#
# COMPACT_ATOMS: atom_id res chain seq x y z
N MET A 1 17.79 6.49 18.34
CA MET A 1 18.11 6.71 16.91
C MET A 1 17.52 8.04 16.57
N ASP A 2 18.32 9.09 16.61
CA ASP A 2 17.82 10.46 16.51
C ASP A 2 17.63 10.83 15.03
N ILE A 3 16.38 11.03 14.63
CA ILE A 3 16.05 11.55 13.32
C ILE A 3 16.19 13.07 13.41
N ILE A 4 17.32 13.59 12.90
CA ILE A 4 17.52 15.03 12.74
C ILE A 4 16.63 15.49 11.57
N ILE A 5 15.53 16.17 11.89
CA ILE A 5 14.68 16.85 10.90
C ILE A 5 15.28 18.24 10.67
N ASP A 6 16.23 18.32 9.75
CA ASP A 6 16.85 19.58 9.38
C ASP A 6 15.89 20.41 8.50
N LYS A 7 15.63 21.66 8.88
CA LYS A 7 14.57 22.54 8.33
C LYS A 7 14.77 22.95 6.86
N ILE A 8 15.84 22.49 6.20
CA ILE A 8 16.25 22.94 4.86
C ILE A 8 16.06 21.85 3.79
N TYR A 9 15.83 20.58 4.16
CA TYR A 9 15.63 19.51 3.17
C TYR A 9 14.20 18.98 3.16
N MET A 10 13.44 19.31 2.09
CA MET A 10 12.11 18.73 1.78
C MET A 10 12.11 17.21 1.55
N ARG A 11 13.27 16.55 1.65
CA ARG A 11 13.47 15.12 1.44
C ARG A 11 14.40 14.59 2.53
N SER A 12 13.89 13.69 3.35
CA SER A 12 14.69 12.89 4.28
C SER A 12 14.87 11.50 3.68
N LEU A 13 16.11 11.12 3.37
CA LEU A 13 16.41 9.71 3.08
C LEU A 13 16.16 8.92 4.36
N VAL A 14 15.41 7.82 4.26
CA VAL A 14 15.02 7.01 5.41
C VAL A 14 15.83 5.72 5.48
N GLY A 15 16.33 5.24 4.34
CA GLY A 15 17.15 4.03 4.24
C GLY A 15 17.04 3.39 2.87
N SER A 16 17.36 2.10 2.79
CA SER A 16 17.19 1.27 1.59
C SER A 16 16.49 -0.05 1.92
N VAL A 17 15.81 -0.64 0.93
CA VAL A 17 15.09 -1.92 1.05
C VAL A 17 15.11 -2.65 -0.28
N SER A 18 15.56 -3.91 -0.30
CA SER A 18 15.61 -4.74 -1.51
C SER A 18 16.23 -4.03 -2.72
N SER A 19 17.35 -3.32 -2.50
CA SER A 19 18.05 -2.51 -3.52
C SER A 19 17.27 -1.29 -4.05
N TYR A 20 16.26 -0.83 -3.31
CA TYR A 20 15.58 0.45 -3.55
C TYR A 20 15.93 1.45 -2.45
N ASP A 21 16.23 2.69 -2.84
CA ASP A 21 16.31 3.81 -1.92
C ASP A 21 14.92 4.23 -1.45
N VAL A 22 14.75 4.41 -0.13
CA VAL A 22 13.51 4.86 0.50
C VAL A 22 13.66 6.31 0.95
N ALA A 23 12.81 7.19 0.44
CA ALA A 23 12.79 8.59 0.86
C ALA A 23 11.42 9.04 1.34
N LEU A 24 11.38 9.89 2.36
CA LEU A 24 10.20 10.62 2.80
C LEU A 24 10.29 12.07 2.34
N LEU A 25 9.19 12.58 1.80
CA LEU A 25 9.08 13.95 1.34
C LEU A 25 7.80 14.56 1.89
N ARG A 26 7.91 15.74 2.48
CA ARG A 26 6.74 16.55 2.84
C ARG A 26 6.02 17.02 1.58
N ASP A 27 4.70 17.14 1.66
CA ASP A 27 3.92 17.75 0.59
C ASP A 27 4.25 19.25 0.52
N ARG A 28 4.24 19.82 -0.69
CA ARG A 28 4.56 21.24 -0.87
C ARG A 28 3.41 22.15 -0.47
N LEU A 29 2.17 21.69 -0.62
CA LEU A 29 0.96 22.47 -0.37
C LEU A 29 0.50 22.34 1.08
N ASP A 30 0.93 21.30 1.78
CA ASP A 30 0.54 20.99 3.16
C ASP A 30 1.67 20.22 3.85
N PRO A 31 2.78 20.91 4.14
CA PRO A 31 4.01 20.29 4.64
C PRO A 31 3.91 19.77 6.08
N ASP A 32 2.86 20.17 6.80
CA ASP A 32 2.65 19.79 8.20
C ASP A 32 1.83 18.51 8.32
N SER A 33 0.84 18.33 7.45
CA SER A 33 -0.08 17.19 7.55
C SER A 33 0.23 16.12 6.51
N ARG A 34 0.82 16.46 5.36
CA ARG A 34 0.95 15.53 4.23
C ARG A 34 2.38 15.22 3.89
N PHE A 35 2.61 13.96 3.53
CA PHE A 35 3.90 13.49 3.11
C PHE A 35 3.78 12.31 2.14
N SER A 36 4.90 11.96 1.51
CA SER A 36 4.97 10.83 0.60
C SER A 36 6.24 10.03 0.82
N MET A 37 6.09 8.71 0.79
CA MET A 37 7.19 7.77 0.72
C MET A 37 7.49 7.45 -0.74
N LEU A 38 8.75 7.40 -1.13
CA LEU A 38 9.21 7.05 -2.46
C LEU A 38 10.12 5.82 -2.40
N LEU A 39 9.97 4.95 -3.39
CA LEU A 39 11.00 3.98 -3.78
C LEU A 39 11.67 4.45 -5.06
N SER A 40 12.99 4.39 -5.11
CA SER A 40 13.80 4.69 -6.29
C SER A 40 14.82 3.57 -6.51
N ASP A 41 15.14 3.25 -7.76
CA ASP A 41 16.22 2.31 -8.07
C ASP A 41 17.57 2.82 -7.52
N ASP A 42 18.37 1.92 -6.96
CA ASP A 42 19.74 2.20 -6.51
C ASP A 42 20.62 2.64 -7.69
N GLY A 43 21.42 3.68 -7.49
CA GLY A 43 22.36 4.19 -8.49
C GLY A 43 22.08 5.59 -9.05
N ASP A 44 20.96 6.23 -8.73
CA ASP A 44 20.66 7.59 -9.21
C ASP A 44 20.33 8.54 -8.05
N ARG A 45 21.28 8.74 -7.12
CA ARG A 45 21.06 9.57 -5.92
C ARG A 45 20.70 11.03 -6.23
N ALA A 46 21.10 11.53 -7.41
CA ALA A 46 20.86 12.90 -7.85
C ALA A 46 19.53 13.10 -8.61
N LYS A 47 19.02 12.08 -9.33
CA LYS A 47 17.76 12.19 -10.13
C LYS A 47 16.75 11.06 -9.91
N GLY A 48 17.09 10.07 -9.10
CA GLY A 48 16.33 8.91 -8.63
C GLY A 48 15.09 8.62 -9.45
N LYS A 49 15.17 7.70 -10.41
CA LYS A 49 14.01 7.24 -11.19
C LYS A 49 12.99 6.63 -10.23
N LYS A 50 12.10 7.45 -9.68
CA LYS A 50 11.05 7.04 -8.72
C LYS A 50 10.24 5.91 -9.33
N VAL A 51 10.26 4.72 -8.75
CA VAL A 51 9.53 3.55 -9.27
C VAL A 51 8.17 3.39 -8.61
N ALA A 52 8.05 3.81 -7.34
CA ALA A 52 6.80 3.83 -6.60
C ALA A 52 6.70 5.04 -5.67
N ARG A 53 5.47 5.47 -5.41
CA ARG A 53 5.12 6.54 -4.48
C ARG A 53 3.89 6.16 -3.66
N LEU A 54 3.96 6.36 -2.36
CA LEU A 54 2.83 6.27 -1.44
C LEU A 54 2.54 7.66 -0.89
N LEU A 55 1.27 8.05 -0.89
CA LEU A 55 0.78 9.33 -0.36
C LEU A 55 0.11 9.09 0.98
N ALA A 56 0.51 9.86 1.99
CA ALA A 56 -0.01 9.75 3.34
C ALA A 56 -0.35 11.12 3.93
N GLU A 57 -1.15 11.10 5.00
CA GLU A 57 -1.57 12.27 5.76
C GLU A 57 -1.67 11.92 7.24
N ILE A 58 -1.21 12.83 8.09
CA ILE A 58 -1.43 12.85 9.53
C ILE A 58 -2.70 13.67 9.74
N ARG A 59 -3.68 13.08 10.41
CA ARG A 59 -4.95 13.72 10.77
C ARG A 59 -4.79 14.54 12.06
N GLU A 60 -5.77 15.39 12.34
CA GLU A 60 -5.78 16.22 13.55
C GLU A 60 -5.75 15.40 14.85
N ASP A 61 -6.29 14.18 14.83
CA ASP A 61 -6.26 13.22 15.94
C ASP A 61 -4.92 12.46 16.05
N GLY A 62 -3.93 12.81 15.22
CA GLY A 62 -2.63 12.15 15.15
C GLY A 62 -2.62 10.84 14.35
N SER A 63 -3.76 10.37 13.85
CA SER A 63 -3.83 9.14 13.06
C SER A 63 -3.20 9.31 11.68
N VAL A 64 -2.50 8.28 11.21
CA VAL A 64 -1.86 8.29 9.88
C VAL A 64 -2.71 7.52 8.88
N VAL A 65 -3.03 8.15 7.75
CA VAL A 65 -3.86 7.55 6.70
C VAL A 65 -3.14 7.48 5.37
N ILE A 66 -3.30 6.36 4.66
CA ILE A 66 -2.91 6.19 3.25
C ILE A 66 -3.98 6.84 2.38
N ARG A 67 -3.56 7.82 1.56
CA ARG A 67 -4.41 8.53 0.60
C ARG A 67 -4.35 7.92 -0.79
N GLY A 68 -3.23 7.33 -1.15
CA GLY A 68 -3.03 6.80 -2.48
C GLY A 68 -1.65 6.23 -2.69
N MET A 69 -1.51 5.55 -3.81
CA MET A 69 -0.27 4.92 -4.22
C MET A 69 -0.18 4.92 -5.75
N GLU A 70 1.04 4.98 -6.25
CA GLU A 70 1.38 4.92 -7.65
C GLU A 70 2.62 4.05 -7.84
N VAL A 71 2.58 3.18 -8.85
CA VAL A 71 3.74 2.42 -9.34
C VAL A 71 3.87 2.73 -10.83
N LYS A 72 5.10 3.04 -11.25
CA LYS A 72 5.44 3.28 -12.66
C LYS A 72 5.00 2.09 -13.51
N ARG A 73 4.49 2.39 -14.71
CA ARG A 73 3.79 1.41 -15.53
C ARG A 73 4.66 0.20 -15.86
N GLU A 74 5.92 0.44 -16.16
CA GLU A 74 6.91 -0.58 -16.47
C GLU A 74 7.25 -1.51 -15.29
N HIS A 75 7.01 -1.08 -14.04
CA HIS A 75 7.29 -1.84 -12.82
C HIS A 75 6.03 -2.43 -12.16
N ARG A 76 4.88 -2.38 -12.84
CA ARG A 76 3.62 -2.95 -12.31
C ARG A 76 3.69 -4.46 -12.35
N GLY A 77 3.23 -5.10 -11.27
CA GLY A 77 3.28 -6.56 -11.13
C GLY A 77 4.52 -7.07 -10.39
N GLU A 78 5.54 -6.25 -10.21
CA GLU A 78 6.80 -6.61 -9.51
C GLU A 78 6.67 -6.58 -7.97
N GLY A 79 5.46 -6.41 -7.43
CA GLY A 79 5.24 -6.37 -5.98
C GLY A 79 5.64 -5.06 -5.29
N LEU A 80 6.13 -4.03 -6.02
CA LEU A 80 6.56 -2.74 -5.44
C LEU A 80 5.48 -2.03 -4.62
N ALA A 81 4.22 -2.16 -5.04
CA ALA A 81 3.09 -1.62 -4.31
C ALA A 81 2.97 -2.24 -2.91
N LYS A 82 3.16 -3.56 -2.81
CA LYS A 82 3.17 -4.27 -1.52
C LYS A 82 4.41 -3.90 -0.71
N LEU A 83 5.58 -3.80 -1.36
CA LEU A 83 6.83 -3.44 -0.72
C LEU A 83 6.75 -2.05 -0.07
N ILE A 84 6.36 -1.02 -0.82
CA ILE A 84 6.28 0.35 -0.28
C ILE A 84 5.24 0.47 0.84
N THR A 85 4.10 -0.24 0.74
CA THR A 85 3.11 -0.25 1.83
C THR A 85 3.66 -0.95 3.07
N ALA A 86 4.38 -2.07 2.94
CA ALA A 86 4.97 -2.77 4.08
C ALA A 86 6.05 -1.91 4.77
N VAL A 87 6.92 -1.26 4.00
CA VAL A 87 7.93 -0.32 4.51
C VAL A 87 7.25 0.84 5.23
N PHE A 88 6.17 1.38 4.65
CA PHE A 88 5.40 2.45 5.27
C PHE A 88 4.73 2.01 6.57
N CYS A 89 4.16 0.80 6.63
CA CYS A 89 3.61 0.22 7.87
C CYS A 89 4.66 0.16 8.97
N LYS A 90 5.87 -0.32 8.64
CA LYS A 90 6.99 -0.39 9.59
C LYS A 90 7.44 0.99 10.06
N PHE A 91 7.54 1.95 9.14
CA PHE A 91 7.82 3.35 9.49
C PHE A 91 6.77 3.91 10.46
N CYS A 92 5.48 3.70 10.17
CA CYS A 92 4.41 4.19 11.03
C CYS A 92 4.43 3.55 12.42
N LEU A 93 4.63 2.24 12.49
CA LEU A 93 4.72 1.54 13.76
C LEU A 93 5.89 2.06 14.61
N LEU A 94 7.05 2.29 14.01
CA LEU A 94 8.24 2.78 14.71
C LEU A 94 8.14 4.25 15.14
N THR A 95 7.43 5.08 14.36
CA THR A 95 7.40 6.54 14.58
C THR A 95 6.17 6.99 15.38
N PHE A 96 5.03 6.36 15.14
CA PHE A 96 3.73 6.75 15.72
C PHE A 96 3.12 5.66 16.60
N GLY A 97 3.78 4.51 16.76
CA GLY A 97 3.29 3.41 17.60
C GLY A 97 2.06 2.67 17.04
N ALA A 98 1.64 2.98 15.80
CA ALA A 98 0.45 2.41 15.19
C ALA A 98 0.65 2.15 13.69
N TYR A 99 -0.06 1.14 13.16
CA TYR A 99 -0.18 0.96 11.71
C TYR A 99 -1.10 2.04 11.12
N PRO A 100 -0.84 2.48 9.87
CA PRO A 100 -1.71 3.45 9.22
C PRO A 100 -3.07 2.80 8.90
N SER A 101 -4.09 3.62 8.66
CA SER A 101 -5.34 3.20 8.02
C SER A 101 -5.38 3.70 6.57
N SER A 102 -6.50 3.53 5.85
CA SER A 102 -6.70 4.11 4.53
C SER A 102 -8.00 4.89 4.44
N LEU A 103 -7.98 5.94 3.62
CA LEU A 103 -9.21 6.57 3.16
C LEU A 103 -10.01 5.63 2.24
N PRO A 104 -11.32 5.91 2.02
CA PRO A 104 -12.11 5.21 1.02
C PRO A 104 -11.40 5.16 -0.34
N THR A 105 -11.15 3.95 -0.84
CA THR A 105 -10.41 3.74 -2.08
C THR A 105 -11.28 3.12 -3.17
N ASN A 106 -11.30 3.75 -4.33
CA ASN A 106 -11.86 3.19 -5.57
C ASN A 106 -10.76 2.59 -6.47
N LYS A 107 -9.56 2.34 -5.93
CA LYS A 107 -8.43 1.80 -6.69
C LYS A 107 -8.25 0.31 -6.37
N PRO A 108 -8.69 -0.61 -7.24
CA PRO A 108 -8.67 -2.05 -6.96
C PRO A 108 -7.27 -2.58 -6.65
N GLY A 109 -6.22 -2.04 -7.30
CA GLY A 109 -4.84 -2.41 -7.01
C GLY A 109 -4.39 -2.04 -5.59
N ILE A 110 -4.84 -0.90 -5.05
CA ILE A 110 -4.55 -0.52 -3.66
C ILE A 110 -5.31 -1.43 -2.70
N ALA A 111 -6.61 -1.67 -2.95
CA ALA A 111 -7.43 -2.58 -2.16
C ALA A 111 -6.80 -3.99 -2.11
N ALA A 112 -6.24 -4.48 -3.22
CA ALA A 112 -5.51 -5.75 -3.28
C ALA A 112 -4.29 -5.78 -2.38
N VAL A 113 -3.49 -4.71 -2.39
CA VAL A 113 -2.30 -4.60 -1.53
C VAL A 113 -2.69 -4.57 -0.06
N LEU A 114 -3.64 -3.71 0.33
CA LEU A 114 -4.11 -3.60 1.71
C LEU A 114 -4.68 -4.93 2.22
N THR A 115 -5.53 -5.58 1.41
CA THR A 115 -6.05 -6.93 1.72
C THR A 115 -4.92 -7.96 1.85
N SER A 116 -3.87 -7.87 1.03
CA SER A 116 -2.71 -8.79 1.10
C SER A 116 -1.82 -8.59 2.33
N LEU A 117 -1.95 -7.44 2.99
CA LEU A 117 -1.25 -7.08 4.21
C LEU A 117 -2.18 -7.17 5.44
N SER A 118 -3.29 -7.90 5.31
CA SER A 118 -4.26 -8.16 6.38
C SER A 118 -4.97 -6.92 6.93
N PHE A 119 -5.05 -5.83 6.16
CA PHE A 119 -5.88 -4.70 6.53
C PHE A 119 -7.35 -5.08 6.35
N PRO A 120 -8.19 -5.02 7.40
CA PRO A 120 -9.62 -5.26 7.24
C PRO A 120 -10.30 -4.06 6.58
N PRO A 121 -11.24 -4.27 5.63
CA PRO A 121 -12.05 -3.19 5.12
C PRO A 121 -12.96 -2.67 6.24
N SER A 122 -13.09 -1.35 6.38
CA SER A 122 -13.94 -0.74 7.41
C SER A 122 -15.42 -1.11 7.21
N ARG A 123 -15.81 -1.36 5.96
CA ARG A 123 -17.08 -1.99 5.58
C ARG A 123 -16.84 -2.96 4.42
N PRO A 124 -17.33 -4.21 4.47
CA PRO A 124 -17.20 -5.17 3.37
C PRO A 124 -18.19 -4.87 2.23
N SER A 125 -18.21 -3.62 1.76
CA SER A 125 -19.05 -3.17 0.66
C SER A 125 -18.37 -3.37 -0.69
N PHE A 126 -19.17 -3.60 -1.74
CA PHE A 126 -18.74 -3.64 -3.13
C PHE A 126 -17.57 -4.63 -3.40
N PRO A 127 -17.82 -5.94 -3.18
CA PRO A 127 -16.82 -6.99 -3.37
C PRO A 127 -16.49 -7.21 -4.85
N VAL A 128 -15.20 -7.22 -5.17
CA VAL A 128 -14.68 -7.45 -6.52
C VAL A 128 -13.53 -8.46 -6.48
N TYR A 129 -13.38 -9.22 -7.56
CA TYR A 129 -12.19 -10.06 -7.79
C TYR A 129 -11.20 -9.31 -8.65
N VAL A 130 -9.94 -9.29 -8.23
CA VAL A 130 -8.86 -8.56 -8.90
C VAL A 130 -7.66 -9.45 -9.14
N SER A 131 -7.04 -9.32 -10.31
CA SER A 131 -5.78 -9.99 -10.68
C SER A 131 -4.97 -9.09 -11.61
N PHE A 132 -3.65 -9.25 -11.67
CA PHE A 132 -2.80 -8.53 -12.60
C PHE A 132 -2.51 -9.41 -13.83
N ASN A 133 -2.78 -8.88 -15.01
CA ASN A 133 -2.39 -9.50 -16.26
C ASN A 133 -1.03 -8.94 -16.70
N ALA A 134 0.03 -9.74 -16.55
CA ALA A 134 1.39 -9.37 -16.91
C ALA A 134 1.57 -9.13 -18.42
N VAL A 135 0.78 -9.79 -19.28
CA VAL A 135 0.85 -9.64 -20.74
C VAL A 135 0.32 -8.27 -21.16
N THR A 136 -0.82 -7.84 -20.61
CA THR A 136 -1.44 -6.56 -20.98
C THR A 136 -1.00 -5.40 -20.07
N GLY A 137 -0.36 -5.70 -18.94
CA GLY A 137 -0.02 -4.74 -17.90
C GLY A 137 -1.26 -4.12 -17.21
N ARG A 138 -2.40 -4.80 -17.25
CA ARG A 138 -3.69 -4.31 -16.72
C ARG A 138 -4.16 -5.10 -15.51
N THR A 139 -4.93 -4.44 -14.66
CA THR A 139 -5.68 -5.07 -13.57
C THR A 139 -6.98 -5.61 -14.14
N LEU A 140 -7.14 -6.93 -14.16
CA LEU A 140 -8.40 -7.60 -14.46
C LEU A 140 -9.33 -7.48 -13.26
N MET A 141 -10.59 -7.15 -13.51
CA MET A 141 -11.56 -6.88 -12.45
C MET A 141 -12.96 -7.38 -12.83
N CYS A 142 -13.62 -8.11 -11.93
CA CYS A 142 -15.05 -8.40 -12.02
C CYS A 142 -15.71 -8.19 -10.66
N HIS A 143 -17.01 -7.91 -10.65
CA HIS A 143 -17.78 -7.88 -9.41
C HIS A 143 -18.01 -9.33 -8.92
N GLU A 144 -18.17 -9.53 -7.62
CA GLU A 144 -18.49 -10.86 -7.07
C GLU A 144 -19.85 -11.36 -7.59
N ASN A 145 -20.86 -10.49 -7.57
CA ASN A 145 -22.13 -10.73 -8.25
C ASN A 145 -22.03 -10.30 -9.72
N ARG A 146 -22.10 -11.26 -10.65
CA ARG A 146 -22.02 -11.05 -12.11
C ARG A 146 -23.13 -10.17 -12.68
N LEU A 147 -24.24 -10.01 -11.98
CA LEU A 147 -25.35 -9.16 -12.41
C LEU A 147 -25.07 -7.66 -12.17
N VAL A 148 -24.06 -7.33 -11.37
CA VAL A 148 -23.71 -5.94 -11.07
C VAL A 148 -22.80 -5.38 -12.16
N ASP A 149 -23.28 -4.33 -12.83
CA ASP A 149 -22.48 -3.59 -13.79
C ASP A 149 -21.47 -2.68 -13.07
N LEU A 150 -20.18 -2.89 -13.33
CA LEU A 150 -19.09 -2.07 -12.79
C LEU A 150 -18.87 -0.75 -13.54
N ARG A 151 -19.46 -0.58 -14.74
CA ARG A 151 -19.23 0.60 -15.60
C ARG A 151 -19.65 1.93 -14.98
N PRO A 152 -20.73 2.05 -14.18
CA PRO A 152 -21.08 3.29 -13.49
C PRO A 152 -20.01 3.76 -12.50
N GLN A 153 -19.44 2.82 -11.73
CA GLN A 153 -18.39 3.12 -10.74
C GLN A 153 -17.00 3.23 -11.38
N TYR A 154 -16.79 2.55 -12.51
CA TYR A 154 -15.55 2.53 -13.27
C TYR A 154 -15.82 2.92 -14.74
N PRO A 155 -16.09 4.21 -15.02
CA PRO A 155 -16.26 4.70 -16.38
C PRO A 155 -14.97 4.57 -17.20
N LYS A 156 -15.08 4.68 -18.53
CA LYS A 156 -13.96 4.44 -19.48
C LYS A 156 -12.70 5.26 -19.14
N SER A 157 -12.87 6.51 -18.71
CA SER A 157 -11.78 7.40 -18.29
C SER A 157 -11.03 6.85 -17.06
N VAL A 158 -11.76 6.45 -16.02
CA VAL A 158 -11.21 5.85 -14.80
C VAL A 158 -10.49 4.54 -15.12
N ARG A 159 -11.11 3.67 -15.94
CA ARG A 159 -10.49 2.41 -16.35
C ARG A 159 -9.17 2.63 -17.08
N ARG A 160 -9.13 3.57 -18.02
CA ARG A 160 -7.91 3.93 -18.74
C ARG A 160 -6.83 4.46 -17.80
N ALA A 161 -7.18 5.38 -16.92
CA ALA A 161 -6.24 6.00 -15.99
C ALA A 161 -5.64 4.99 -15.00
N GLN A 162 -6.46 4.07 -14.50
CA GLN A 162 -6.04 3.07 -13.51
C GLN A 162 -5.54 1.75 -14.15
N GLY A 163 -5.62 1.61 -15.47
CA GLY A 163 -5.25 0.38 -16.18
C GLY A 163 -6.16 -0.81 -15.82
N ILE A 164 -7.46 -0.57 -15.69
CA ILE A 164 -8.45 -1.59 -15.33
C ILE A 164 -9.09 -2.17 -16.60
N GLU A 165 -9.19 -3.49 -16.63
CA GLU A 165 -9.93 -4.25 -17.62
C GLU A 165 -11.07 -4.99 -16.93
N LEU A 166 -12.31 -4.70 -17.32
CA LEU A 166 -13.48 -5.39 -16.77
C LEU A 166 -13.65 -6.70 -17.51
N VAL A 167 -13.68 -7.80 -16.76
CA VAL A 167 -13.88 -9.15 -17.29
C VAL A 167 -15.20 -9.73 -16.77
N PRO A 168 -15.89 -10.58 -17.54
CA PRO A 168 -17.19 -11.12 -17.14
C PRO A 168 -17.07 -12.16 -16.01
N ASP A 169 -15.94 -12.86 -15.96
CA ASP A 169 -15.69 -13.96 -15.04
C ASP A 169 -14.58 -13.64 -14.06
N ARG A 170 -14.55 -14.40 -12.95
CA ARG A 170 -13.48 -14.32 -11.97
C ARG A 170 -12.14 -14.58 -12.68
N PRO A 171 -11.20 -13.61 -12.66
CA PRO A 171 -9.89 -13.81 -13.28
C PRO A 171 -9.13 -14.93 -12.56
N LYS A 172 -8.31 -15.69 -13.30
CA LYS A 172 -7.46 -16.74 -12.72
C LYS A 172 -6.53 -16.14 -11.65
N GLY A 173 -6.47 -16.78 -10.49
CA GLY A 173 -5.73 -16.25 -9.33
C GLY A 173 -6.34 -14.98 -8.71
N GLY A 174 -7.58 -14.62 -9.10
CA GLY A 174 -8.26 -13.42 -8.64
C GLY A 174 -8.49 -13.45 -7.13
N ARG A 175 -8.01 -12.41 -6.46
CA ARG A 175 -8.22 -12.15 -5.03
C ARG A 175 -9.51 -11.36 -4.84
N LYS A 176 -10.33 -11.78 -3.88
CA LYS A 176 -11.49 -10.98 -3.44
C LYS A 176 -11.00 -9.79 -2.62
N VAL A 177 -11.44 -8.59 -2.98
CA VAL A 177 -11.17 -7.33 -2.28
C VAL A 177 -12.44 -6.49 -2.21
N HIS A 178 -12.47 -5.50 -1.32
CA HIS A 178 -13.58 -4.56 -1.22
C HIS A 178 -13.12 -3.16 -1.66
N VAL A 179 -13.90 -2.53 -2.53
CA VAL A 179 -13.61 -1.17 -3.03
C VAL A 179 -14.71 -0.21 -2.58
N LEU A 180 -14.50 1.10 -2.78
CA LEU A 180 -15.39 2.15 -2.26
C LEU A 180 -15.51 2.15 -0.73
N THR A 181 -14.50 1.61 -0.05
CA THR A 181 -14.41 1.48 1.40
C THR A 181 -13.02 1.87 1.88
N GLY A 182 -12.94 2.31 3.13
CA GLY A 182 -11.68 2.50 3.83
C GLY A 182 -11.14 1.16 4.33
N TYR A 183 -9.89 1.15 4.76
CA TYR A 183 -9.26 0.01 5.39
C TYR A 183 -8.74 0.44 6.76
N SER A 184 -9.12 -0.30 7.79
CA SER A 184 -8.66 -0.03 9.15
C SER A 184 -7.25 -0.58 9.34
N SER A 185 -6.52 -0.03 10.31
CA SER A 185 -5.24 -0.58 10.73
C SER A 185 -5.41 -2.04 11.14
N PRO A 186 -4.53 -2.96 10.70
CA PRO A 186 -4.58 -4.34 11.18
C PRO A 186 -4.32 -4.38 12.69
N PRO A 187 -4.87 -5.38 13.40
CA PRO A 187 -4.48 -5.59 14.79
C PRO A 187 -2.95 -5.80 14.86
N PRO A 188 -2.29 -5.33 15.93
CA PRO A 188 -0.89 -5.66 16.15
C PRO A 188 -0.72 -7.19 16.15
N PRO A 189 0.41 -7.72 15.64
CA PRO A 189 0.67 -9.15 15.71
C PRO A 189 0.57 -9.60 17.18
N SER A 190 -0.20 -10.66 17.44
CA SER A 190 -0.29 -11.26 18.77
C SER A 190 1.10 -11.70 19.22
N SER A 191 1.48 -11.40 20.46
CA SER A 191 2.80 -11.69 21.05
C SER A 191 3.05 -13.18 21.32
N GLU A 192 2.34 -14.10 20.64
CA GLU A 192 2.34 -15.54 20.96
C GLU A 192 3.47 -16.36 20.32
N ASP A 193 4.40 -15.74 19.57
CA ASP A 193 5.63 -16.42 19.12
C ASP A 193 6.77 -16.41 20.18
N GLY A 194 6.42 -16.12 21.44
CA GLY A 194 7.33 -16.09 22.59
C GLY A 194 7.39 -17.38 23.41
N LYS A 195 6.99 -18.55 22.88
CA LYS A 195 7.31 -19.82 23.54
C LYS A 195 8.79 -20.13 23.36
N ALA A 196 9.59 -19.58 24.26
CA ALA A 196 10.88 -20.16 24.60
C ALA A 196 10.64 -21.64 24.92
N VAL A 197 11.19 -22.53 24.08
CA VAL A 197 11.36 -23.93 24.41
C VAL A 197 12.39 -23.94 25.54
N SER A 198 11.93 -23.91 26.79
CA SER A 198 12.72 -24.33 27.93
C SER A 198 12.90 -25.84 27.79
N GLY A 199 13.99 -26.24 27.14
CA GLY A 199 14.49 -27.60 27.23
C GLY A 199 14.95 -27.82 28.67
N GLU A 200 14.15 -28.54 29.44
CA GLU A 200 14.68 -29.29 30.57
C GLU A 200 15.66 -30.31 30.00
N VAL A 201 16.93 -30.15 30.38
CA VAL A 201 17.97 -31.14 30.14
C VAL A 201 17.83 -32.12 31.29
N ASP A 202 17.24 -33.30 31.03
CA ASP A 202 17.32 -34.43 31.95
C ASP A 202 18.78 -34.93 31.96
N GLU A 203 19.45 -34.77 33.11
CA GLU A 203 20.67 -35.49 33.44
C GLU A 203 20.33 -36.95 33.77
N CYS A 204 20.85 -37.88 32.98
CA CYS A 204 21.08 -39.28 33.33
C CYS A 204 22.42 -39.71 32.74
#